data_AF-A0A9W4IRF7-F1
#
_entry.id   AF-A0A9W4IRF7-F1
#
_cell.length_a   1.000
_cell.length_b   1.000
_cell.length_c   1.000
_cell.angle_alpha   90.00
_cell.angle_beta   90.00
_cell.angle_gamma   90.00
#
_symmetry.space_group_name_H-M   'P 1'
#
loop_
_entity.id
_entity.type
_entity.pdbx_description
1 polymer ?
#
loop_
_entity_poly.entity_id
_entity_poly.type
_entity_poly.pdbx_seq_one_letter_code
_entity_poly.pdbx_strand_id
1 'polypeptide(L)'
;MKTILSSSGVFVARGETLGTFKLWGITNNGLAMSAGLVFPASVNGSYWRVLQTFDTDMPARLALTNMAFFDRQTNQPYIVLNAIYFGPREEGEPYLERFRKLGPLRDTVKMVPQNTLFPPVLGSCTPGQKVNIHSTAVKRTDPETLESIFADMNRFWRQQIGYQGRLLIPRFANDATAKVHRNETSFPWRTAIAHM
;
A
#
# COMPACT_ATOMS: atom_id res chain seq x y z
N MET A 1 21.61 -5.00 31.07
CA MET A 1 21.83 -6.24 30.29
C MET A 1 20.49 -6.98 30.27
N LYS A 2 19.83 -7.16 29.12
CA LYS A 2 18.51 -7.81 29.03
C LYS A 2 18.55 -8.99 28.05
N THR A 3 17.94 -10.08 28.47
CA THR A 3 18.05 -11.44 27.95
C THR A 3 16.89 -11.79 27.02
N ILE A 4 17.15 -12.55 25.96
CA ILE A 4 16.13 -13.27 25.19
C ILE A 4 15.98 -14.66 25.81
N LEU A 5 14.77 -15.02 26.21
CA LEU A 5 14.46 -16.35 26.72
C LEU A 5 14.32 -17.31 25.53
N SER A 6 15.36 -18.11 25.30
CA SER A 6 15.22 -19.34 24.52
C SER A 6 14.33 -20.33 25.30
N SER A 7 13.50 -21.10 24.60
CA SER A 7 12.74 -22.22 25.17
C SER A 7 13.64 -23.32 25.79
N SER A 8 14.95 -23.27 25.54
CA SER A 8 15.96 -24.14 26.13
C SER A 8 16.72 -23.55 27.31
N GLY A 9 16.40 -22.33 27.77
CA GLY A 9 17.11 -21.68 28.88
C GLY A 9 18.56 -21.25 28.56
N VAL A 10 19.00 -21.38 27.30
CA VAL A 10 20.32 -20.92 26.85
C VAL A 10 20.27 -19.45 26.48
N PHE A 11 21.16 -18.66 27.09
CA PHE A 11 21.34 -17.24 26.81
C PHE A 11 22.16 -17.08 25.52
N VAL A 12 21.53 -16.64 24.44
CA VAL A 12 22.22 -16.28 23.20
C VAL A 12 22.17 -14.77 23.03
N ALA A 13 23.32 -14.11 23.00
CA ALA A 13 23.43 -12.71 22.62
C ALA A 13 23.25 -12.58 21.09
N ARG A 14 22.01 -12.68 20.61
CA ARG A 14 21.60 -12.11 19.33
C ARG A 14 20.80 -10.85 19.62
N GLY A 15 21.00 -9.80 18.83
CA GLY A 15 20.47 -8.44 19.07
C GLY A 15 18.96 -8.31 18.88
N GLU A 16 18.12 -9.11 19.55
CA GLU A 16 16.66 -9.08 19.35
C GLU A 16 15.92 -8.24 20.41
N THR A 17 16.63 -7.62 21.36
CA THR A 17 16.04 -6.55 22.20
C THR A 17 16.27 -5.15 21.63
N LEU A 18 17.25 -4.99 20.73
CA LEU A 18 17.63 -3.73 20.08
C LEU A 18 18.10 -4.03 18.65
N GLY A 19 17.29 -3.65 17.65
CA GLY A 19 17.68 -3.69 16.25
C GLY A 19 18.52 -2.47 15.89
N THR A 20 19.63 -2.66 15.17
CA THR A 20 20.37 -1.56 14.54
C THR A 20 19.94 -1.43 13.09
N PHE A 21 19.60 -0.22 12.64
CA PHE A 21 19.13 0.05 11.30
C PHE A 21 20.06 1.01 10.58
N LYS A 22 20.32 0.75 9.30
CA LYS A 22 20.95 1.72 8.41
C LYS A 22 19.90 2.72 7.95
N LEU A 23 20.10 4.00 8.28
CA LEU A 23 19.25 5.08 7.80
C LEU A 23 19.68 5.52 6.40
N TRP A 24 18.71 5.78 5.54
CA TRP A 24 18.94 6.37 4.22
C TRP A 24 18.78 7.89 4.30
N GLY A 25 19.53 8.61 3.46
CA GLY A 25 19.43 10.06 3.39
C GLY A 25 18.04 10.51 2.96
N ILE A 26 17.57 11.59 3.58
CA ILE A 26 16.33 12.25 3.20
C ILE A 26 16.52 12.92 1.83
N THR A 27 15.61 12.68 0.90
CA THR A 27 15.64 13.27 -0.45
C THR A 27 14.84 14.58 -0.51
N ASN A 28 15.05 15.37 -1.58
CA ASN A 28 14.19 16.51 -1.93
C ASN A 28 13.92 17.48 -0.76
N ASN A 29 14.98 17.86 -0.04
CA ASN A 29 14.92 18.77 1.12
C ASN A 29 13.93 18.34 2.21
N GLY A 30 13.68 17.05 2.37
CA GLY A 30 12.72 16.54 3.37
C GLY A 30 11.27 16.64 2.97
N LEU A 31 10.98 16.97 1.72
CA LEU A 31 9.63 16.98 1.17
C LEU A 31 9.38 15.77 0.27
N ALA A 32 8.13 15.33 0.23
CA ALA A 32 7.63 14.34 -0.72
C ALA A 32 6.25 14.79 -1.22
N MET A 33 5.92 14.38 -2.45
CA MET A 33 4.57 14.54 -2.96
C MET A 33 3.67 13.48 -2.33
N SER A 34 2.54 13.90 -1.80
CA SER A 34 1.45 13.04 -1.36
C SER A 34 0.20 13.38 -2.16
N ALA A 35 -0.38 12.38 -2.80
CA ALA A 35 -1.58 12.53 -3.59
C ALA A 35 -2.69 11.58 -3.12
N GLY A 36 -3.93 12.03 -3.23
CA GLY A 36 -5.12 11.26 -2.93
C GLY A 36 -6.16 11.46 -4.03
N LEU A 37 -6.46 10.39 -4.75
CA LEU A 37 -7.49 10.36 -5.80
C LEU A 37 -8.61 9.41 -5.39
N VAL A 38 -9.87 9.84 -5.55
CA VAL A 38 -11.07 9.04 -5.24
C VAL A 38 -11.86 8.82 -6.52
N PHE A 39 -12.23 7.58 -6.80
CA PHE A 39 -12.90 7.16 -8.01
C PHE A 39 -14.26 6.52 -7.72
N PRO A 40 -15.26 6.73 -8.60
CA PRO A 40 -16.51 6.00 -8.51
C PRO A 40 -16.31 4.54 -8.91
N ALA A 41 -17.20 3.65 -8.48
CA ALA A 41 -17.14 2.24 -8.90
C ALA A 41 -17.31 2.00 -10.41
N SER A 42 -17.85 2.96 -11.17
CA SER A 42 -18.01 2.83 -12.62
C SER A 42 -16.69 2.67 -13.38
N VAL A 43 -15.55 3.03 -12.78
CA VAL A 43 -14.23 2.87 -13.41
C VAL A 43 -13.49 1.60 -13.01
N ASN A 44 -14.12 0.69 -12.25
CA ASN A 44 -13.54 -0.53 -11.68
C ASN A 44 -12.53 -1.24 -12.61
N GLY A 45 -12.99 -1.78 -13.75
CA GLY A 45 -12.11 -2.48 -14.69
C GLY A 45 -10.99 -1.62 -15.27
N SER A 46 -11.30 -0.37 -15.65
CA SER A 46 -10.29 0.56 -16.20
C SER A 46 -9.24 0.96 -15.18
N TYR A 47 -9.60 1.09 -13.90
CA TYR A 47 -8.68 1.39 -12.81
C TYR A 47 -7.62 0.30 -12.65
N TRP A 48 -8.04 -0.97 -12.60
CA TRP A 48 -7.10 -2.08 -12.43
C TRP A 48 -6.19 -2.28 -13.65
N ARG A 49 -6.68 -1.96 -14.86
CA ARG A 49 -5.83 -1.91 -16.06
C ARG A 49 -4.76 -0.83 -15.97
N VAL A 50 -5.09 0.36 -15.45
CA VAL A 50 -4.06 1.39 -15.20
C VAL A 50 -3.05 0.90 -14.17
N LEU A 51 -3.51 0.28 -13.07
CA LEU A 51 -2.63 -0.26 -12.04
C LEU A 51 -1.66 -1.31 -12.63
N GLN A 52 -2.14 -2.20 -13.48
CA GLN A 52 -1.32 -3.22 -14.16
C GLN A 52 -0.15 -2.62 -14.96
N THR A 53 -0.28 -1.39 -15.48
CA THR A 53 0.83 -0.75 -16.21
C THR A 53 2.07 -0.49 -15.34
N PHE A 54 1.94 -0.57 -14.01
CA PHE A 54 3.04 -0.49 -13.06
C PHE A 54 3.63 -1.86 -12.69
N ASP A 55 3.22 -2.96 -13.33
CA ASP A 55 3.78 -4.30 -13.04
C ASP A 55 5.26 -4.38 -13.45
N THR A 56 5.65 -3.66 -14.51
CA THR A 56 6.99 -3.68 -15.10
C THR A 56 7.75 -2.36 -14.98
N ASP A 57 7.05 -1.25 -14.74
CA ASP A 57 7.62 0.11 -14.76
C ASP A 57 7.19 0.89 -13.50
N MET A 58 7.44 0.31 -12.33
CA MET A 58 7.21 0.97 -11.04
C MET A 58 8.48 1.71 -10.61
N PRO A 59 8.51 3.05 -10.58
CA PRO A 59 9.69 3.80 -10.19
C PRO A 59 10.04 3.56 -8.72
N ALA A 60 11.33 3.44 -8.40
CA ALA A 60 11.81 3.22 -7.03
C ALA A 60 11.37 4.31 -6.02
N ARG A 61 11.05 5.52 -6.49
CA ARG A 61 10.60 6.64 -5.66
C ARG A 61 9.09 6.75 -5.53
N LEU A 62 8.31 5.90 -6.21
CA LEU A 62 6.86 5.90 -6.17
C LEU A 62 6.33 4.78 -5.26
N ALA A 63 5.38 5.12 -4.41
CA ALA A 63 4.60 4.18 -3.63
C ALA A 63 3.11 4.44 -3.91
N LEU A 64 2.36 3.38 -4.20
CA LEU A 64 0.92 3.44 -4.46
C LEU A 64 0.20 2.57 -3.43
N THR A 65 -0.78 3.13 -2.75
CA THR A 65 -1.72 2.38 -1.91
C THR A 65 -3.08 2.47 -2.56
N ASN A 66 -3.54 1.35 -3.11
CA ASN A 66 -4.85 1.23 -3.71
C ASN A 66 -5.81 0.66 -2.66
N MET A 67 -7.00 1.24 -2.54
CA MET A 67 -7.98 0.80 -1.57
C MET A 67 -9.37 0.77 -2.19
N ALA A 68 -10.14 -0.29 -1.95
CA ALA A 68 -11.57 -0.27 -2.20
C ALA A 68 -12.33 -0.39 -0.89
N PHE A 69 -13.37 0.43 -0.73
CA PHE A 69 -14.24 0.39 0.45
C PHE A 69 -15.64 0.85 0.09
N PHE A 70 -16.58 0.58 0.99
CA PHE A 70 -17.96 1.03 0.88
C PHE A 70 -18.23 2.15 1.87
N ASP A 71 -18.64 3.31 1.36
CA ASP A 71 -19.08 4.42 2.18
C ASP A 71 -20.56 4.26 2.53
N ARG A 72 -20.85 4.14 3.83
CA ARG A 72 -22.21 3.98 4.35
C ARG A 72 -22.98 5.28 4.37
N GLN A 73 -22.32 6.44 4.39
CA GLN A 73 -22.99 7.74 4.37
C GLN A 73 -23.59 8.02 3.00
N THR A 74 -22.83 7.75 1.93
CA THR A 74 -23.31 7.92 0.55
C THR A 74 -23.95 6.66 -0.03
N ASN A 75 -23.85 5.51 0.67
CA ASN A 75 -24.30 4.20 0.21
C ASN A 75 -23.67 3.78 -1.15
N GLN A 76 -22.38 4.10 -1.33
CA GLN A 76 -21.65 3.85 -2.57
C GLN A 76 -20.28 3.21 -2.29
N PRO A 77 -19.83 2.27 -3.15
CA PRO A 77 -18.44 1.82 -3.18
C PRO A 77 -17.52 2.83 -3.89
N TYR A 78 -16.30 2.96 -3.37
CA TYR A 78 -15.25 3.81 -3.94
C TYR A 78 -13.95 3.04 -4.09
N ILE A 79 -13.15 3.47 -5.08
CA ILE A 79 -11.75 3.09 -5.23
C ILE A 79 -10.91 4.32 -4.92
N VAL A 80 -9.86 4.16 -4.12
CA VAL A 80 -8.97 5.25 -3.70
C VAL A 80 -7.54 4.90 -4.04
N LEU A 81 -6.86 5.85 -4.66
CA LEU A 81 -5.42 5.85 -4.79
C LEU A 81 -4.84 6.84 -3.77
N ASN A 82 -3.96 6.36 -2.91
CA ASN A 82 -3.00 7.21 -2.22
C ASN A 82 -1.62 6.98 -2.85
N ALA A 83 -1.00 8.04 -3.36
CA ALA A 83 0.33 7.97 -3.95
C ALA A 83 1.31 8.82 -3.15
N ILE A 84 2.51 8.30 -2.96
CA ILE A 84 3.64 9.02 -2.38
C ILE A 84 4.77 8.98 -3.39
N TYR A 85 5.36 10.13 -3.69
CA TYR A 85 6.57 10.23 -4.49
C TYR A 85 7.68 10.93 -3.72
N PHE A 86 8.79 10.23 -3.50
CA PHE A 86 9.96 10.70 -2.77
C PHE A 86 10.86 11.61 -3.63
N GLY A 87 10.28 12.72 -4.11
CA GLY A 87 10.92 13.67 -5.00
C GLY A 87 10.06 14.92 -5.22
N PRO A 88 10.49 15.82 -6.13
CA PRO A 88 9.73 17.01 -6.48
C PRO A 88 8.41 16.65 -7.17
N ARG A 89 7.43 17.56 -7.07
CA ARG A 89 6.06 17.35 -7.58
C ARG A 89 6.05 17.09 -9.08
N GLU A 90 6.86 17.83 -9.81
CA GLU A 90 6.96 17.86 -11.26
C GLU A 90 7.37 16.49 -11.84
N GLU A 91 8.13 15.71 -11.07
CA GLU A 91 8.50 14.35 -11.44
C GLU A 91 7.46 13.30 -11.01
N GLY A 92 6.70 13.58 -9.95
CA GLY A 92 5.70 12.64 -9.40
C GLY A 92 4.36 12.69 -10.12
N GLU A 93 3.90 13.88 -10.50
CA GLU A 93 2.59 14.07 -11.14
C GLU A 93 2.38 13.29 -12.45
N PRO A 94 3.38 13.15 -13.35
CA PRO A 94 3.22 12.38 -14.58
C PRO A 94 2.73 10.94 -14.36
N TYR A 95 3.06 10.31 -13.22
CA TYR A 95 2.58 8.97 -12.88
C TYR A 95 1.08 8.92 -12.55
N LEU A 96 0.49 10.05 -12.16
CA LEU A 96 -0.93 10.15 -11.80
C LEU A 96 -1.82 10.40 -13.02
N GLU A 97 -1.27 10.86 -14.13
CA GLU A 97 -2.04 11.25 -15.33
C GLU A 97 -2.90 10.12 -15.88
N ARG A 98 -2.40 8.87 -15.88
CA ARG A 98 -3.19 7.71 -16.34
C ARG A 98 -4.41 7.46 -15.46
N PHE A 99 -4.30 7.72 -14.16
CA PHE A 99 -5.43 7.63 -13.23
C PHE A 99 -6.38 8.83 -13.38
N ARG A 100 -5.86 10.05 -13.54
CA ARG A 100 -6.66 11.27 -13.75
C ARG A 100 -7.57 11.17 -14.98
N LYS A 101 -7.10 10.54 -16.05
CA LYS A 101 -7.90 10.26 -17.26
C LYS A 101 -9.16 9.42 -17.00
N LEU A 102 -9.24 8.72 -15.87
CA LEU A 102 -10.43 7.97 -15.47
C LEU A 102 -11.53 8.86 -14.83
N GLY A 103 -11.25 10.14 -14.58
CA GLY A 103 -12.22 11.07 -13.99
C GLY A 103 -12.45 10.83 -12.50
N PRO A 104 -11.45 11.09 -11.62
CA PRO A 104 -11.64 11.01 -10.18
C PRO A 104 -12.69 12.04 -9.70
N LEU A 105 -13.49 11.65 -8.70
CA LEU A 105 -14.40 12.54 -7.97
C LEU A 105 -13.62 13.56 -7.12
N ARG A 106 -12.42 13.20 -6.70
CA ARG A 106 -11.53 14.04 -5.91
C ARG A 106 -10.10 13.79 -6.35
N ASP A 107 -9.34 14.84 -6.57
CA ASP A 107 -7.91 14.82 -6.81
C ASP A 107 -7.25 15.85 -5.89
N THR A 108 -6.36 15.37 -5.03
CA THR A 108 -5.60 16.23 -4.11
C THR A 108 -4.14 15.90 -4.21
N VAL A 109 -3.30 16.91 -4.40
CA VAL A 109 -1.84 16.79 -4.41
C VAL A 109 -1.25 17.84 -3.50
N LYS A 110 -0.31 17.43 -2.65
CA LYS A 110 0.41 18.30 -1.73
C LYS A 110 1.86 17.88 -1.59
N MET A 111 2.74 18.84 -1.36
CA MET A 111 4.07 18.57 -0.84
C MET A 111 4.00 18.55 0.68
N VAL A 112 4.54 17.49 1.30
CA VAL A 112 4.53 17.32 2.76
C VAL A 112 5.90 16.91 3.28
N PRO A 113 6.24 17.26 4.54
CA PRO A 113 7.43 16.74 5.19
C PRO A 113 7.42 15.20 5.26
N GLN A 114 8.54 14.55 4.91
CA GLN A 114 8.62 13.08 4.85
C GLN A 114 8.33 12.40 6.20
N ASN A 115 8.67 13.04 7.31
CA ASN A 115 8.34 12.58 8.67
C ASN A 115 6.84 12.64 9.01
N THR A 116 6.01 13.20 8.13
CA THR A 116 4.54 13.30 8.29
C THR A 116 3.76 12.46 7.29
N LEU A 117 4.44 11.71 6.40
CA LEU A 117 3.80 10.90 5.35
C LEU A 117 2.96 9.74 5.88
N PHE A 118 3.37 9.20 7.04
CA PHE A 118 2.70 8.10 7.71
C PHE A 118 2.08 8.61 9.02
N PRO A 119 1.09 9.53 8.97
CA PRO A 119 0.32 9.81 10.16
C PRO A 119 -0.34 8.48 10.60
N PRO A 120 -0.78 8.32 11.86
CA PRO A 120 -1.57 7.14 12.24
C PRO A 120 -2.83 7.04 11.35
N VAL A 121 -2.72 6.29 10.25
CA VAL A 121 -3.71 6.25 9.18
C VAL A 121 -4.83 5.32 9.61
N LEU A 122 -6.08 5.80 9.59
CA LEU A 122 -7.30 4.97 9.54
C LEU A 122 -7.39 3.89 10.62
N GLY A 123 -6.88 4.18 11.82
CA GLY A 123 -6.94 3.28 12.99
C GLY A 123 -5.79 2.30 13.14
N SER A 124 -4.92 2.13 12.13
CA SER A 124 -3.88 1.09 12.09
C SER A 124 -2.79 1.19 13.17
N CYS A 125 -2.84 2.19 14.04
CA CYS A 125 -1.96 2.35 15.19
C CYS A 125 -2.72 2.72 16.47
N THR A 126 -4.03 2.45 16.52
CA THR A 126 -4.83 2.65 17.73
C THR A 126 -4.73 1.40 18.61
N PRO A 127 -4.21 1.50 19.83
CA PRO A 127 -4.14 0.37 20.75
C PRO A 127 -5.51 -0.28 20.96
N GLY A 128 -5.55 -1.61 21.03
CA GLY A 128 -6.78 -2.36 21.32
C GLY A 128 -7.71 -2.59 20.13
N GLN A 129 -7.34 -2.19 18.91
CA GLN A 129 -8.13 -2.52 17.74
C GLN A 129 -8.14 -4.02 17.44
N LYS A 130 -9.34 -4.55 17.21
CA LYS A 130 -9.55 -5.92 16.73
C LYS A 130 -9.68 -5.87 15.21
N VAL A 131 -8.65 -6.35 14.52
CA VAL A 131 -8.63 -6.47 13.07
C VAL A 131 -8.58 -7.93 12.67
N ASN A 132 -9.29 -8.27 11.60
CA ASN A 132 -9.14 -9.55 10.92
C ASN A 132 -8.57 -9.26 9.54
N ILE A 133 -7.35 -9.73 9.29
CA ILE A 133 -6.60 -9.47 8.06
C ILE A 133 -6.26 -10.80 7.44
N HIS A 134 -6.66 -10.97 6.19
CA HIS A 134 -6.15 -12.01 5.32
C HIS A 134 -5.26 -11.35 4.28
N SER A 135 -4.12 -11.95 3.95
CA SER A 135 -3.22 -11.39 2.94
C SER A 135 -2.61 -12.44 2.02
N THR A 136 -2.36 -12.03 0.78
CA THR A 136 -1.69 -12.80 -0.27
C THR A 136 -0.66 -11.92 -0.97
N ALA A 137 0.50 -12.49 -1.28
CA ALA A 137 1.51 -11.84 -2.11
C ALA A 137 1.28 -12.15 -3.59
N VAL A 138 1.32 -11.13 -4.45
CA VAL A 138 1.06 -11.29 -5.90
C VAL A 138 2.25 -10.82 -6.73
N LYS A 139 2.47 -11.47 -7.89
CA LYS A 139 3.55 -11.15 -8.84
C LYS A 139 3.10 -10.38 -10.07
N ARG A 140 1.78 -10.26 -10.28
CA ARG A 140 1.18 -9.54 -11.40
C ARG A 140 -0.19 -9.01 -10.97
N THR A 141 -0.61 -7.92 -11.57
CA THR A 141 -1.98 -7.45 -11.50
C THR A 141 -2.78 -8.13 -12.60
N ASP A 142 -3.90 -8.74 -12.21
CA ASP A 142 -4.88 -9.32 -13.12
C ASP A 142 -6.16 -8.46 -13.05
N PRO A 143 -6.40 -7.57 -14.03
CA PRO A 143 -7.50 -6.62 -13.96
C PRO A 143 -8.88 -7.27 -13.87
N GLU A 144 -9.10 -8.37 -14.58
CA GLU A 144 -10.38 -9.09 -14.59
C GLU A 144 -10.66 -9.73 -13.23
N THR A 145 -9.65 -10.34 -12.62
CA THR A 145 -9.76 -10.90 -11.26
C THR A 145 -10.05 -9.81 -10.24
N LEU A 146 -9.33 -8.67 -10.28
CA LEU A 146 -9.58 -7.57 -9.35
C LEU A 146 -10.93 -6.89 -9.58
N GLU A 147 -11.38 -6.80 -10.83
CA GLU A 147 -12.72 -6.32 -11.18
C GLU A 147 -13.80 -7.21 -10.56
N SER A 148 -13.65 -8.54 -10.67
CA SER A 148 -14.53 -9.53 -10.05
C SER A 148 -14.52 -9.45 -8.53
N ILE A 149 -13.33 -9.39 -7.90
CA ILE A 149 -13.18 -9.25 -6.45
C ILE A 149 -13.90 -8.00 -5.96
N PHE A 150 -13.72 -6.85 -6.64
CA PHE A 150 -14.41 -5.62 -6.27
C PHE A 150 -15.93 -5.75 -6.38
N ALA A 151 -16.44 -6.40 -7.44
CA ALA A 151 -17.86 -6.64 -7.61
C ALA A 151 -18.44 -7.51 -6.48
N ASP A 152 -17.74 -8.58 -6.09
CA ASP A 152 -18.14 -9.46 -5.00
C ASP A 152 -18.09 -8.75 -3.64
N MET A 153 -17.05 -7.95 -3.41
CA MET A 153 -16.97 -7.11 -2.20
C MET A 153 -18.08 -6.08 -2.14
N ASN A 154 -18.44 -5.44 -3.26
CA ASN A 154 -19.57 -4.52 -3.31
C ASN A 154 -20.90 -5.21 -2.97
N ARG A 155 -21.12 -6.43 -3.49
CA ARG A 155 -22.28 -7.25 -3.13
C ARG A 155 -22.27 -7.55 -1.63
N PHE A 156 -21.14 -7.99 -1.10
CA PHE A 156 -20.98 -8.33 0.32
C PHE A 156 -21.21 -7.12 1.24
N TRP A 157 -20.60 -5.96 0.94
CA TRP A 157 -20.80 -4.72 1.70
C TRP A 157 -22.28 -4.34 1.77
N ARG A 158 -23.01 -4.44 0.65
CA ARG A 158 -24.45 -4.14 0.60
C ARG A 158 -25.29 -5.10 1.43
N GLN A 159 -24.92 -6.38 1.46
CA GLN A 159 -25.64 -7.43 2.21
C GLN A 159 -25.33 -7.42 3.71
N GLN A 160 -24.09 -7.08 4.10
CA GLN A 160 -23.64 -7.15 5.48
C GLN A 160 -23.60 -5.74 6.10
N ILE A 161 -24.73 -5.34 6.67
CA ILE A 161 -24.87 -4.06 7.37
C ILE A 161 -23.96 -4.08 8.61
N GLY A 162 -23.11 -3.07 8.76
CA GLY A 162 -22.15 -2.96 9.86
C GLY A 162 -20.75 -3.49 9.54
N TYR A 163 -20.55 -4.24 8.45
CA TYR A 163 -19.20 -4.60 8.00
C TYR A 163 -18.45 -3.38 7.45
N GLN A 164 -17.21 -3.18 7.92
CA GLN A 164 -16.32 -2.05 7.58
C GLN A 164 -14.98 -2.50 6.98
N GLY A 165 -14.91 -3.69 6.39
CA GLY A 165 -13.69 -4.18 5.75
C GLY A 165 -13.37 -3.47 4.43
N ARG A 166 -12.12 -3.65 3.98
CA ARG A 166 -11.52 -2.94 2.85
C ARG A 166 -10.65 -3.89 2.05
N LEU A 167 -10.57 -3.68 0.74
CA LEU A 167 -9.50 -4.22 -0.08
C LEU A 167 -8.33 -3.24 -0.01
N LEU A 168 -7.12 -3.73 0.24
CA LEU A 168 -5.93 -2.88 0.29
C LEU A 168 -4.83 -3.52 -0.54
N ILE A 169 -4.30 -2.79 -1.52
CA ILE A 169 -3.24 -3.26 -2.42
C ILE A 169 -2.11 -2.22 -2.42
N PRO A 170 -1.21 -2.26 -1.42
CA PRO A 170 0.05 -1.53 -1.47
C PRO A 170 0.95 -2.05 -2.59
N ARG A 171 1.57 -1.11 -3.30
CA ARG A 171 2.41 -1.30 -4.47
C ARG A 171 3.68 -0.47 -4.32
N PHE A 172 4.81 -1.15 -4.43
CA PHE A 172 6.16 -0.58 -4.32
C PHE A 172 7.05 -1.20 -5.39
N ALA A 173 8.10 -0.48 -5.80
CA ALA A 173 9.15 -1.08 -6.61
C ALA A 173 9.84 -2.20 -5.83
N ASN A 174 10.12 -3.32 -6.49
CA ASN A 174 10.69 -4.51 -5.86
C ASN A 174 12.13 -4.82 -6.33
N ASP A 175 12.77 -3.94 -7.11
CA ASP A 175 14.15 -4.13 -7.60
C ASP A 175 15.15 -4.40 -6.48
N ALA A 176 15.02 -3.67 -5.37
CA ALA A 176 15.91 -3.83 -4.22
C ALA A 176 15.68 -5.17 -3.52
N THR A 177 14.43 -5.59 -3.34
CA THR A 177 14.11 -6.86 -2.69
C THR A 177 14.41 -8.06 -3.58
N ALA A 178 14.27 -7.92 -4.89
CA ALA A 178 14.52 -8.97 -5.88
C ALA A 178 16.01 -9.33 -6.01
N LYS A 179 16.92 -8.40 -5.69
CA LYS A 179 18.38 -8.63 -5.70
C LYS A 179 18.89 -9.45 -4.51
N VAL A 180 18.11 -9.58 -3.44
CA VAL A 180 18.50 -10.32 -2.23
C VAL A 180 18.31 -11.82 -2.46
N HIS A 181 19.36 -12.63 -2.25
CA HIS A 181 19.24 -14.07 -2.42
C HIS A 181 18.25 -14.70 -1.43
N ARG A 182 17.58 -15.78 -1.85
CA ARG A 182 16.55 -16.45 -1.04
C ARG A 182 17.05 -16.98 0.30
N ASN A 183 18.34 -17.29 0.41
CA ASN A 183 18.97 -17.81 1.62
C ASN A 183 19.57 -16.72 2.53
N GLU A 184 19.54 -15.44 2.14
CA GLU A 184 20.10 -14.35 2.96
C GLU A 184 19.19 -13.97 4.13
N THR A 185 17.86 -14.10 3.98
CA THR A 185 16.90 -13.84 5.07
C THR A 185 15.70 -14.78 4.97
N SER A 186 14.94 -14.92 6.05
CA SER A 186 13.71 -15.72 6.09
C SER A 186 12.57 -15.17 5.25
N PHE A 187 12.64 -13.92 4.76
CA PHE A 187 11.57 -13.32 3.96
C PHE A 187 11.51 -13.93 2.54
N PRO A 188 10.42 -14.61 2.14
CA PRO A 188 10.40 -15.38 0.90
C PRO A 188 9.88 -14.58 -0.31
N TRP A 189 9.14 -13.48 -0.11
CA TRP A 189 8.35 -12.79 -1.14
C TRP A 189 9.15 -11.73 -1.92
N ARG A 190 10.37 -12.06 -2.35
CA ARG A 190 11.33 -11.11 -2.96
C ARG A 190 10.86 -10.46 -4.26
N THR A 191 10.05 -11.19 -5.04
CA THR A 191 9.57 -10.81 -6.38
C THR A 191 8.09 -10.47 -6.40
N ALA A 192 7.44 -10.40 -5.23
CA ALA A 192 6.08 -9.89 -5.16
C ALA A 192 6.10 -8.40 -5.54
N ILE A 193 5.05 -7.96 -6.25
CA ILE A 193 4.86 -6.55 -6.62
C ILE A 193 3.81 -5.87 -5.73
N ALA A 194 2.97 -6.67 -5.07
CA ALA A 194 1.99 -6.20 -4.10
C ALA A 194 1.67 -7.28 -3.07
N HIS A 195 1.13 -6.81 -1.94
CA HIS A 195 0.38 -7.63 -1.00
C HIS A 195 -1.07 -7.17 -1.07
N MET A 196 -2.02 -8.10 -1.00
CA MET A 196 -3.46 -7.87 -1.04
C MET A 196 -4.11 -8.53 0.15
#